data_AF-A0A2E4X1N0-F1
#
_entry.id   AF-A0A2E4X1N0-F1
#
_cell.length_a   1.000
_cell.length_b   1.000
_cell.length_c   1.000
_cell.angle_alpha   90.00
_cell.angle_beta   90.00
_cell.angle_gamma   90.00
#
_symmetry.space_group_name_H-M   'P 1'
#
loop_
_entity.id
_entity.type
_entity.pdbx_description
1 polymer ?
#
loop_
_entity_poly.entity_id
_entity_poly.type
_entity_poly.pdbx_seq_one_letter_code
_entity_poly.pdbx_strand_id
1 'polypeptide(L)'
;MEAWPAAAHRRALSLIDGLTGRTIILPLTPLGENLPSLVAALDWRLLGRLSRRLSTDRFAGHAGQRLLLLLPKEAWPAVVLLGTGTRLDPDDFSAGLKQVQGLGTPGDRVWVAPNPAPSGWQSAAPQWLQAAGEIMVAP
;
A
#
# COMPACT_ATOMS: atom_id res chain seq x y z
N MET A 1 -13.27 -22.33 -4.71
CA MET A 1 -12.89 -20.95 -4.35
C MET A 1 -12.78 -20.94 -2.83
N GLU A 2 -11.56 -20.93 -2.29
CA GLU A 2 -11.36 -21.02 -0.84
C GLU A 2 -12.00 -19.84 -0.12
N ALA A 3 -12.62 -20.11 1.03
CA ALA A 3 -13.28 -19.10 1.85
C ALA A 3 -12.24 -18.23 2.57
N TRP A 4 -12.04 -17.00 2.10
CA TRP A 4 -11.18 -16.02 2.75
C TRP A 4 -11.85 -15.40 3.99
N PRO A 5 -11.30 -15.52 5.21
CA PRO A 5 -12.15 -15.48 6.41
C PRO A 5 -11.72 -14.50 7.53
N ALA A 6 -12.55 -14.42 8.58
CA ALA A 6 -12.49 -13.61 9.82
C ALA A 6 -12.89 -12.12 9.74
N ALA A 7 -13.50 -11.59 10.82
CA ALA A 7 -14.05 -10.24 10.88
C ALA A 7 -12.99 -9.13 10.67
N ALA A 8 -11.76 -9.34 11.15
CA ALA A 8 -10.64 -8.43 10.95
C ALA A 8 -10.27 -8.30 9.45
N HIS A 9 -10.38 -9.38 8.67
CA HIS A 9 -10.13 -9.36 7.23
C HIS A 9 -11.31 -8.79 6.43
N ARG A 10 -12.53 -8.79 6.98
CA ARG A 10 -13.70 -8.14 6.35
C ARG A 10 -13.53 -6.62 6.26
N ARG A 11 -12.95 -5.97 7.28
CA ARG A 11 -12.67 -4.52 7.22
C ARG A 11 -11.66 -4.20 6.12
N ALA A 12 -10.56 -4.96 6.08
CA ALA A 12 -9.54 -4.81 5.04
C ALA A 12 -10.14 -4.98 3.63
N LEU A 13 -10.96 -6.03 3.41
CA LEU A 13 -11.66 -6.22 2.14
C LEU A 13 -12.60 -5.06 1.82
N SER A 14 -13.43 -4.64 2.78
CA SER A 14 -14.37 -3.53 2.58
C SER A 14 -13.66 -2.22 2.24
N LEU A 15 -12.50 -1.97 2.85
CA LEU A 15 -11.68 -0.81 2.53
C LEU A 15 -11.20 -0.91 1.09
N ILE A 16 -10.53 -2.01 0.73
CA ILE A 16 -9.99 -2.25 -0.62
C ILE A 16 -11.08 -2.12 -1.69
N ASP A 17 -12.24 -2.74 -1.49
CA ASP A 17 -13.37 -2.68 -2.41
C ASP A 17 -13.91 -1.24 -2.58
N GLY A 18 -13.89 -0.45 -1.49
CA GLY A 18 -14.26 0.97 -1.50
C GLY A 18 -13.28 1.88 -2.25
N LEU A 19 -12.08 1.41 -2.59
CA LEU A 19 -11.06 2.16 -3.33
C LEU A 19 -11.13 1.94 -4.85
N THR A 20 -12.20 1.35 -5.37
CA THR A 20 -12.38 1.09 -6.81
C THR A 20 -12.13 2.36 -7.65
N GLY A 21 -11.41 2.20 -8.77
CA GLY A 21 -11.00 3.27 -9.68
C GLY A 21 -9.79 4.07 -9.21
N ARG A 22 -9.30 3.85 -7.98
CA ARG A 22 -8.14 4.56 -7.42
C ARG A 22 -6.86 3.75 -7.58
N THR A 23 -5.74 4.46 -7.73
CA THR A 23 -4.42 3.88 -7.53
C THR A 23 -4.16 3.74 -6.03
N ILE A 24 -3.94 2.51 -5.56
CA ILE A 24 -3.71 2.24 -4.14
C ILE A 24 -2.22 2.32 -3.84
N ILE A 25 -1.84 3.16 -2.89
CA ILE A 25 -0.47 3.25 -2.36
C ILE A 25 -0.44 2.61 -0.97
N LEU A 26 0.37 1.57 -0.80
CA LEU A 26 0.54 0.79 0.41
C LEU A 26 1.98 0.94 0.92
N PRO A 27 2.23 1.87 1.86
CA PRO A 27 3.44 1.87 2.65
C PRO A 27 3.49 0.61 3.52
N LEU A 28 4.64 -0.05 3.58
CA LEU A 28 4.83 -1.30 4.30
C LEU A 28 6.11 -1.23 5.14
N THR A 29 5.97 -1.53 6.42
CA THR A 29 7.09 -1.91 7.28
C THR A 29 7.64 -3.28 6.83
N PRO A 30 8.84 -3.70 7.30
CA PRO A 30 9.40 -4.98 6.92
C PRO A 30 8.42 -6.13 7.12
N LEU A 31 8.22 -6.91 6.06
CA LEU A 31 7.27 -8.02 6.04
C LEU A 31 7.78 -9.13 6.97
N GLY A 32 6.89 -9.60 7.84
CA GLY A 32 7.11 -10.81 8.62
C GLY A 32 6.71 -12.07 7.84
N GLU A 33 6.48 -13.16 8.56
CA GLU A 33 6.04 -14.44 7.98
C GLU A 33 4.66 -14.35 7.29
N ASN A 34 3.80 -13.44 7.76
CA ASN A 34 2.45 -13.24 7.23
C ASN A 34 2.31 -11.85 6.58
N LEU A 35 1.53 -11.79 5.49
CA LEU A 35 1.17 -10.51 4.87
C LEU A 35 0.26 -9.70 5.80
N PRO A 36 0.47 -8.36 5.90
CA PRO A 36 -0.47 -7.48 6.58
C PRO A 36 -1.89 -7.62 6.01
N SER A 37 -2.93 -7.50 6.84
CA SER A 37 -4.32 -7.82 6.45
C SER A 37 -4.80 -7.15 5.17
N LEU A 38 -4.39 -5.90 4.91
CA LEU A 38 -4.72 -5.19 3.66
C LEU A 38 -4.01 -5.77 2.44
N VAL A 39 -2.71 -6.06 2.56
CA VAL A 39 -1.93 -6.68 1.49
C VAL A 39 -2.48 -8.07 1.20
N ALA A 40 -2.86 -8.81 2.24
CA ALA A 40 -3.48 -10.13 2.14
C ALA A 40 -4.86 -10.07 1.47
N ALA A 41 -5.71 -9.09 1.83
CA ALA A 41 -7.02 -8.87 1.19
C ALA A 41 -6.88 -8.54 -0.30
N LEU A 42 -5.91 -7.68 -0.63
CA LEU A 42 -5.61 -7.32 -2.02
C LEU A 42 -5.03 -8.50 -2.79
N ASP A 43 -4.12 -9.27 -2.19
CA ASP A 43 -3.56 -10.48 -2.80
C ASP A 43 -4.62 -11.54 -3.06
N TRP A 44 -5.59 -11.69 -2.16
CA TRP A 44 -6.74 -12.57 -2.35
C TRP A 44 -7.59 -12.13 -3.55
N ARG A 45 -7.93 -10.83 -3.64
CA ARG A 45 -8.63 -10.25 -4.81
C ARG A 45 -7.86 -10.46 -6.10
N LEU A 46 -6.53 -10.42 -6.03
CA LEU A 46 -5.62 -10.62 -7.16
C LEU A 46 -5.18 -12.09 -7.34
N LEU A 47 -5.86 -13.05 -6.72
CA LEU A 47 -5.60 -14.49 -6.87
C LEU A 47 -4.12 -14.87 -6.64
N GLY A 48 -3.53 -14.34 -5.57
CA GLY A 48 -2.15 -14.61 -5.17
C GLY A 48 -1.08 -13.93 -6.04
N ARG A 49 -1.47 -12.98 -6.91
CA ARG A 49 -0.51 -12.34 -7.83
C ARG A 49 0.48 -11.43 -7.09
N LEU A 50 0.06 -10.80 -6.00
CA LEU A 50 0.89 -9.89 -5.23
C LEU A 50 1.95 -10.68 -4.45
N SER A 51 1.58 -11.78 -3.77
CA SER A 51 2.54 -12.65 -3.08
C SER A 51 3.58 -13.26 -4.03
N ARG A 52 3.15 -13.72 -5.22
CA ARG A 52 4.09 -14.17 -6.26
C ARG A 52 5.06 -13.06 -6.69
N ARG A 53 4.57 -11.83 -6.85
CA ARG A 53 5.39 -10.69 -7.25
C ARG A 53 6.36 -10.26 -6.15
N LEU A 54 5.89 -10.17 -4.91
CA LEU A 54 6.70 -9.89 -3.72
C LEU A 54 7.88 -10.85 -3.61
N SER A 55 7.63 -12.15 -3.78
CA SER A 55 8.66 -13.18 -3.77
C SER A 55 9.65 -13.04 -4.93
N THR A 56 9.15 -12.85 -6.15
CA THR A 56 9.98 -12.71 -7.37
C THR A 56 10.91 -11.50 -7.28
N ASP A 57 10.38 -10.36 -6.85
CA ASP A 57 11.12 -9.10 -6.76
C ASP A 57 11.90 -8.97 -5.44
N ARG A 58 11.85 -9.98 -4.57
CA ARG A 58 12.44 -9.99 -3.21
C ARG A 58 12.07 -8.73 -2.40
N PHE A 59 10.84 -8.28 -2.56
CA PHE A 59 10.31 -7.15 -1.79
C PHE A 59 10.05 -7.61 -0.36
N ALA A 60 10.66 -6.93 0.60
CA ALA A 60 10.60 -7.26 2.01
C ALA A 60 10.13 -6.08 2.88
N GLY A 61 9.73 -4.95 2.31
CA GLY A 61 9.28 -3.77 3.05
C GLY A 61 10.42 -2.92 3.64
N HIS A 62 11.66 -3.13 3.19
CA HIS A 62 12.79 -2.29 3.60
C HIS A 62 12.72 -0.90 2.98
N ALA A 63 13.27 0.09 3.67
CA ALA A 63 13.31 1.47 3.19
C ALA A 63 13.92 1.55 1.77
N GLY A 64 13.30 2.37 0.91
CA GLY A 64 13.69 2.53 -0.48
C GLY A 64 13.23 1.42 -1.44
N GLN A 65 12.69 0.31 -0.94
CA GLN A 65 12.07 -0.71 -1.79
C GLN A 65 10.75 -0.21 -2.37
N ARG A 66 10.47 -0.60 -3.61
CA ARG A 66 9.23 -0.26 -4.29
C ARG A 66 8.80 -1.36 -5.23
N LEU A 67 7.50 -1.48 -5.40
CA LEU A 67 6.91 -2.43 -6.33
C LEU A 67 5.60 -1.86 -6.89
N LEU A 68 5.48 -1.83 -8.21
CA LEU A 68 4.31 -1.34 -8.94
C LEU A 68 3.64 -2.51 -9.66
N LEU A 69 2.36 -2.70 -9.41
CA LEU A 69 1.49 -3.56 -10.22
C LEU A 69 0.55 -2.68 -11.03
N LEU A 70 0.66 -2.77 -12.36
CA LEU A 70 -0.35 -2.25 -13.26
C LEU A 70 -1.45 -3.31 -13.46
N LEU A 71 -2.70 -2.88 -13.31
CA LEU A 71 -3.87 -3.75 -13.22
C LEU A 71 -4.99 -3.26 -14.17
N PRO A 72 -4.75 -3.21 -15.49
CA PRO A 72 -5.68 -2.59 -16.46
C PRO A 72 -7.03 -3.29 -16.60
N LYS A 73 -7.19 -4.49 -16.03
CA LYS A 73 -8.42 -5.30 -16.08
C LYS A 73 -9.09 -5.48 -14.71
N GLU A 74 -8.54 -4.85 -13.68
CA GLU A 74 -9.06 -4.97 -12.31
C GLU A 74 -9.79 -3.68 -11.89
N ALA A 75 -10.48 -3.75 -10.74
CA ALA A 75 -11.16 -2.61 -10.15
C ALA A 75 -10.22 -1.44 -9.80
N TRP A 76 -8.94 -1.72 -9.55
CA TRP A 76 -7.91 -0.71 -9.27
C TRP A 76 -6.95 -0.64 -10.44
N PRO A 77 -6.72 0.53 -11.06
CA PRO A 77 -5.81 0.63 -12.21
C PRO A 77 -4.36 0.30 -11.86
N ALA A 78 -3.93 0.56 -10.62
CA ALA A 78 -2.61 0.26 -10.14
C ALA A 78 -2.54 0.08 -8.62
N VAL A 79 -1.55 -0.69 -8.18
CA VAL A 79 -1.19 -0.87 -6.78
C VAL A 79 0.31 -0.62 -6.64
N VAL A 80 0.69 0.24 -5.70
CA VAL A 80 2.09 0.54 -5.36
C VAL A 80 2.36 0.10 -3.94
N LEU A 81 3.40 -0.72 -3.76
CA LEU A 81 3.97 -1.02 -2.46
C LEU A 81 5.23 -0.17 -2.26
N LEU A 82 5.32 0.52 -1.13
CA LEU A 82 6.49 1.31 -0.73
C LEU A 82 7.06 0.74 0.56
N GLY A 83 8.30 0.28 0.55
CA GLY A 83 8.98 -0.16 1.75
C GLY A 83 9.42 1.05 2.57
N THR A 84 8.90 1.17 3.79
CA THR A 84 9.19 2.31 4.68
C THR A 84 10.22 1.99 5.75
N GLY A 85 10.65 0.73 5.86
CA GLY A 85 11.45 0.30 7.00
C GLY A 85 10.70 0.45 8.33
N THR A 86 11.43 0.42 9.45
CA THR A 86 10.86 0.53 10.81
C THR A 86 10.79 1.98 11.33
N ARG A 87 11.46 2.91 10.64
CA ARG A 87 11.48 4.34 10.94
C ARG A 87 11.22 5.10 9.66
N LEU A 88 10.31 6.06 9.74
CA LEU A 88 9.99 6.91 8.61
C LEU A 88 11.16 7.86 8.38
N ASP A 89 11.88 7.62 7.29
CA ASP A 89 12.92 8.51 6.81
C ASP A 89 12.30 9.57 5.87
N PRO A 90 12.52 10.88 6.10
CA PRO A 90 11.95 11.94 5.27
C PRO A 90 12.38 11.87 3.80
N ASP A 91 13.63 11.53 3.54
CA ASP A 91 14.19 11.54 2.19
C ASP A 91 13.65 10.35 1.39
N ASP A 92 13.61 9.16 2.00
CA ASP A 92 13.01 7.98 1.38
C ASP A 92 11.51 8.18 1.14
N PHE A 93 10.79 8.78 2.09
CA PHE A 93 9.36 9.05 1.93
C PHE A 93 9.11 10.07 0.81
N SER A 94 9.89 11.15 0.76
CA SER A 94 9.81 12.17 -0.29
C SER A 94 10.12 11.58 -1.67
N ALA A 95 11.12 10.69 -1.76
CA ALA A 95 11.44 9.98 -2.98
C ALA A 95 10.28 9.07 -3.43
N GLY A 96 9.66 8.33 -2.50
CA GLY A 96 8.48 7.51 -2.78
C GLY A 96 7.30 8.35 -3.26
N LEU A 97 7.06 9.50 -2.63
CA LEU A 97 5.99 10.42 -3.01
C LEU A 97 6.17 10.97 -4.44
N LYS A 98 7.37 11.45 -4.78
CA LYS A 98 7.68 11.92 -6.14
C LYS A 98 7.47 10.85 -7.22
N GLN A 99 7.75 9.60 -6.88
CA GLN A 99 7.59 8.49 -7.83
C GLN A 99 6.11 8.18 -8.12
N VAL A 100 5.25 8.26 -7.10
CA VAL A 100 3.82 7.99 -7.30
C VAL A 100 3.07 9.18 -7.89
N GLN A 101 3.61 10.40 -7.80
CA GLN A 101 3.01 11.59 -8.42
C GLN A 101 2.81 11.46 -9.94
N GLY A 102 3.60 10.64 -10.63
CA GLY A 102 3.42 10.33 -12.05
C GLY A 102 2.26 9.37 -12.36
N LEU A 103 1.61 8.81 -11.34
CA LEU A 103 0.52 7.83 -11.48
C LEU A 103 -0.84 8.51 -11.28
N GLY A 104 -1.42 9.02 -12.36
CA GLY A 104 -2.71 9.72 -12.34
C GLY A 104 -2.64 11.13 -11.74
N THR A 105 -3.80 11.75 -11.51
CA THR A 105 -3.86 13.10 -10.95
C THR A 105 -3.88 13.06 -9.41
N PRO A 106 -3.44 14.14 -8.72
CA PRO A 106 -3.65 14.26 -7.28
C PRO A 106 -5.14 14.06 -6.95
N GLY A 107 -5.45 13.09 -6.09
CA GLY A 107 -6.81 12.64 -5.79
C GLY A 107 -7.19 11.27 -6.39
N ASP A 108 -6.56 10.84 -7.48
CA ASP A 108 -6.74 9.47 -8.01
C ASP A 108 -5.98 8.42 -7.22
N ARG A 109 -4.98 8.87 -6.44
CA ARG A 109 -4.19 8.05 -5.55
C ARG A 109 -4.74 8.10 -4.14
N VAL A 110 -4.77 6.94 -3.49
CA VAL A 110 -5.12 6.81 -2.08
C VAL A 110 -4.00 6.09 -1.36
N TRP A 111 -3.45 6.76 -0.36
CA TRP A 111 -2.49 6.20 0.57
C TRP A 111 -3.22 5.50 1.69
N VAL A 112 -2.96 4.22 1.88
CA VAL A 112 -3.52 3.50 3.03
C VAL A 112 -2.49 3.45 4.12
N ALA A 113 -2.83 3.94 5.31
CA ALA A 113 -1.87 4.00 6.41
C ALA A 113 -1.36 2.58 6.76
N PRO A 114 -0.03 2.42 6.96
CA PRO A 114 0.55 1.14 7.34
C PRO A 114 0.08 0.69 8.72
N ASN A 115 -0.10 -0.63 8.88
CA ASN A 115 -0.32 -1.26 10.18
C ASN A 115 0.49 -2.57 10.25
N PRO A 116 1.57 -2.64 11.04
CA PRO A 116 2.08 -1.59 11.93
C PRO A 116 2.72 -0.43 11.14
N ALA A 117 2.60 0.79 11.68
CA ALA A 117 3.22 1.98 11.11
C ALA A 117 4.68 2.14 11.56
N PRO A 118 5.59 2.65 10.72
CA PRO A 118 6.95 2.96 11.14
C PRO A 118 6.95 4.09 12.18
N SER A 119 7.99 4.15 13.00
CA SER A 119 8.17 5.25 13.94
C SER A 119 8.22 6.61 13.21
N GLY A 120 7.54 7.62 13.76
CA GLY A 120 7.40 8.95 13.14
C GLY A 120 6.28 9.07 12.11
N TRP A 121 5.60 7.98 11.74
CA TRP A 121 4.50 8.03 10.76
C TRP A 121 3.38 8.98 11.18
N GLN A 122 2.80 8.76 12.35
CA GLN A 122 1.62 9.50 12.82
C GLN A 122 1.89 11.02 12.94
N SER A 123 3.12 11.41 13.26
CA SER A 123 3.50 12.81 13.42
C SER A 123 3.82 13.53 12.11
N ALA A 124 4.33 12.82 11.09
CA ALA A 124 4.90 13.45 9.90
C ALA A 124 4.15 13.12 8.60
N ALA A 125 3.87 11.82 8.34
CA ALA A 125 3.30 11.38 7.07
C ALA A 125 1.96 12.06 6.72
N PRO A 126 0.99 12.25 7.64
CA PRO A 126 -0.26 12.93 7.31
C PRO A 126 -0.04 14.35 6.80
N GLN A 127 0.89 15.10 7.41
CA GLN A 127 1.18 16.49 7.03
C GLN A 127 1.86 16.55 5.66
N TRP A 128 2.81 15.65 5.40
CA TRP A 128 3.50 15.56 4.12
C TRP A 128 2.57 15.16 2.98
N LEU A 129 1.67 14.19 3.22
CA LEU A 129 0.65 13.78 2.25
C LEU A 129 -0.33 14.91 1.96
N GLN A 130 -0.81 15.61 2.99
CA GLN A 130 -1.69 16.76 2.82
C GLN A 130 -1.02 17.88 2.01
N ALA A 131 0.25 18.18 2.30
CA ALA A 131 1.02 19.18 1.54
C ALA A 131 1.20 18.80 0.06
N ALA A 132 1.22 17.50 -0.25
CA ALA A 132 1.29 16.98 -1.60
C ALA A 132 -0.10 16.85 -2.29
N GLY A 133 -1.19 17.19 -1.61
CA GLY A 133 -2.56 17.01 -2.12
C GLY A 133 -2.98 15.53 -2.21
N GLU A 134 -2.32 14.65 -1.46
CA GLU A 134 -2.60 13.22 -1.41
C GLU A 134 -3.66 12.90 -0.36
N ILE A 135 -4.47 11.88 -0.64
CA ILE A 135 -5.51 11.39 0.28
C ILE A 135 -4.96 10.22 1.06
N MET A 136 -5.08 10.26 2.40
CA MET A 136 -4.74 9.15 3.27
C MET A 136 -6.00 8.56 3.92
N VAL A 137 -6.10 7.24 3.97
CA VAL A 137 -7.15 6.48 4.67
C VAL A 137 -6.53 5.53 5.68
N ALA A 138 -7.22 5.29 6.80
CA ALA A 138 -6.79 4.33 7.80
C ALA A 138 -7.36 2.92 7.50
N PRO A 139 -6.61 1.83 7.80
CA PRO A 139 -7.08 0.44 7.71
C PRO A 139 -8.26 0.09 8.62
#